data_AF-A0A1V2IKE9-F1
#
_entry.id   AF-A0A1V2IKE9-F1
#
_cell.length_a   1.000
_cell.length_b   1.000
_cell.length_c   1.000
_cell.angle_alpha   90.00
_cell.angle_beta   90.00
_cell.angle_gamma   90.00
#
_symmetry.space_group_name_H-M   'P 1'
#
loop_
_entity.id
_entity.type
_entity.pdbx_description
1 polymer ?
#
loop_
_entity_poly.entity_id
_entity_poly.type
_entity_poly.pdbx_seq_one_letter_code
_entity_poly.pdbx_strand_id
1 'polypeptide(L)'
;MARLLAQGLIWSLGRPTTCPVPTAAALSRARARLGAEPLEALFRATAARVGGPPTYRGLRVLSLDTLRIETPDSEENLAAFGRDPATGEGPPCLRVAALADETTRAVVDARLGPDAGARAVLTWPLLRALTRHVLLLADFGTLGVRAWCVAREHGAELLWAAPADTALTPHAMLPDGSYRCVLDGAGDCPEDEDETGVAVPVRVVEGAVAGRPVRLVTSLLDPVRAPAAELVELYARRWRFREALAGLAGLATPGSAHARPAVTAASALPAAGAGGGHGRPEPVPVPVPVLRSRSASGVRQEMWGYLLVHQAITVLLRGDLPGRRDTTATVGRDAAAAVPRFATHGPGPRPVRRIV
;
A
#
# COMPACT_ATOMS: atom_id res chain seq x y z
N MET A 1 20.45 -3.35 -15.69
CA MET A 1 19.65 -2.24 -15.11
C MET A 1 20.36 -0.89 -15.13
N ALA A 2 21.45 -0.68 -14.36
CA ALA A 2 22.10 0.63 -14.22
C ALA A 2 22.55 1.29 -15.55
N ARG A 3 23.05 0.49 -16.51
CA ARG A 3 23.36 0.96 -17.88
C ARG A 3 22.13 1.48 -18.62
N LEU A 4 20.99 0.78 -18.53
CA LEU A 4 19.75 1.17 -19.19
C LEU A 4 19.19 2.46 -18.57
N LEU A 5 19.28 2.62 -17.25
CA LEU A 5 18.89 3.86 -16.58
C LEU A 5 19.78 5.04 -16.96
N ALA A 6 21.10 4.84 -16.98
CA ALA A 6 22.05 5.87 -17.44
C ALA A 6 21.76 6.27 -18.89
N GLN A 7 21.46 5.31 -19.77
CA GLN A 7 21.08 5.57 -21.14
C GLN A 7 19.74 6.32 -21.26
N GLY A 8 18.73 5.94 -20.47
CA GLY A 8 17.44 6.62 -20.41
C GLY A 8 17.56 8.06 -19.87
N LEU A 9 18.44 8.31 -18.90
CA LEU A 9 18.77 9.65 -18.42
C LEU A 9 19.41 10.51 -19.51
N ILE A 10 20.31 9.95 -20.31
CA ILE A 10 20.90 10.66 -21.46
C ILE A 10 19.80 11.07 -22.44
N TRP A 11 18.86 10.16 -22.71
CA TRP A 11 17.72 10.45 -23.59
C TRP A 11 16.81 11.54 -23.01
N SER A 12 16.51 11.50 -21.71
CA SER A 12 15.61 12.48 -21.09
C SER A 12 16.22 13.88 -20.94
N LEU A 13 17.54 13.97 -20.75
CA LEU A 13 18.25 15.25 -20.64
C LEU A 13 18.41 15.97 -21.99
N GLY A 14 18.15 15.29 -23.12
CA GLY A 14 18.12 15.89 -24.46
C GLY A 14 19.47 16.50 -24.91
N ARG A 15 20.58 16.08 -24.29
CA ARG A 15 21.93 16.58 -24.59
C ARG A 15 22.91 15.43 -24.69
N PRO A 16 23.98 15.55 -25.52
CA PRO A 16 25.05 14.57 -25.58
C PRO A 16 25.91 14.68 -24.31
N THR A 17 25.42 14.08 -23.23
CA THR A 17 26.13 13.97 -21.96
C THR A 17 26.55 12.51 -21.77
N THR A 18 27.79 12.29 -21.33
CA THR A 18 28.21 10.98 -20.82
C THR A 18 27.69 10.85 -19.39
N CYS A 19 26.78 9.90 -19.17
CA CYS A 19 26.36 9.54 -17.81
C CYS A 19 27.23 8.35 -17.36
N PRO A 20 28.19 8.54 -16.44
CA PRO A 20 29.02 7.45 -15.97
C PRO A 20 28.14 6.39 -15.32
N VAL A 21 28.27 5.15 -15.79
CA VAL A 21 27.49 4.03 -15.26
C VAL A 21 28.02 3.71 -13.86
N PRO A 22 27.21 3.88 -12.81
CA PRO A 22 27.68 3.66 -11.45
C PRO A 22 27.97 2.17 -11.23
N THR A 23 29.06 1.87 -10.51
CA THR A 23 29.38 0.52 -10.08
C THR A 23 28.45 0.08 -8.94
N ALA A 24 28.33 -1.23 -8.72
CA ALA A 24 27.55 -1.76 -7.59
C ALA A 24 28.04 -1.19 -6.24
N ALA A 25 29.35 -1.04 -6.06
CA ALA A 25 29.92 -0.43 -4.86
C ALA A 25 29.55 1.06 -4.73
N ALA A 26 29.54 1.83 -5.83
CA ALA A 26 29.11 3.22 -5.81
C ALA A 26 27.63 3.35 -5.44
N LEU A 27 26.77 2.50 -5.99
CA LEU A 27 25.34 2.45 -5.64
C LEU A 27 25.13 2.07 -4.17
N SER A 28 25.86 1.07 -3.67
CA SER A 28 25.78 0.66 -2.27
C SER A 28 26.17 1.80 -1.31
N ARG A 29 27.29 2.49 -1.59
CA ARG A 29 27.73 3.66 -0.80
C ARG A 29 26.74 4.83 -0.88
N ALA A 30 26.22 5.12 -2.06
CA ALA A 30 25.22 6.17 -2.24
C ALA A 30 23.94 5.87 -1.45
N ARG A 31 23.49 4.60 -1.49
CA ARG A 31 22.32 4.11 -0.75
C ARG A 31 22.51 4.25 0.76
N ALA A 32 23.67 3.81 1.28
CA ALA A 32 24.02 3.94 2.68
C ALA A 32 24.06 5.42 3.14
N ARG A 33 24.56 6.33 2.30
CA ARG A 33 24.59 7.77 2.60
C ARG A 33 23.20 8.44 2.53
N LEU A 34 22.32 7.98 1.65
CA LEU A 34 21.01 8.59 1.43
C LEU A 34 20.05 8.34 2.59
N GLY A 35 20.01 7.12 3.13
CA GLY A 35 19.04 6.73 4.17
C GLY A 35 17.57 6.71 3.68
N ALA A 36 16.64 6.44 4.60
CA ALA A 36 15.22 6.33 4.29
C ALA A 36 14.49 7.67 4.16
N GLU A 37 14.86 8.65 4.99
CA GLU A 37 14.13 9.92 5.15
C GLU A 37 13.97 10.69 3.83
N PRO A 38 15.00 10.81 2.95
CA PRO A 38 14.82 11.53 1.68
C PRO A 38 13.86 10.83 0.72
N LEU A 39 13.81 9.49 0.73
CA LEU A 39 12.84 8.74 -0.09
C LEU A 39 11.44 8.85 0.47
N GLU A 40 11.28 8.88 1.80
CA GLU A 40 10.00 9.19 2.42
C GLU A 40 9.53 10.58 2.01
N ALA A 41 10.37 11.60 2.17
CA ALA A 41 10.04 12.98 1.83
C ALA A 41 9.65 13.12 0.35
N LEU A 42 10.37 12.44 -0.56
CA LEU A 42 10.03 12.38 -1.97
C LEU A 42 8.68 11.68 -2.19
N PHE A 43 8.41 10.57 -1.51
CA PHE A 43 7.12 9.90 -1.57
C PHE A 43 6.00 10.83 -1.11
N ARG A 44 6.13 11.51 0.03
CA ARG A 44 5.13 12.50 0.51
C ARG A 44 4.88 13.59 -0.52
N ALA A 45 5.94 14.17 -1.08
CA ALA A 45 5.85 15.25 -2.05
C ALA A 45 5.17 14.81 -3.36
N THR A 46 5.45 13.59 -3.82
CA THR A 46 4.81 13.03 -5.02
C THR A 46 3.36 12.63 -4.74
N ALA A 47 3.09 11.94 -3.65
CA ALA A 47 1.75 11.49 -3.27
C ALA A 47 0.77 12.66 -3.09
N ALA A 48 1.23 13.79 -2.54
CA ALA A 48 0.43 15.01 -2.42
C ALA A 48 -0.02 15.61 -3.77
N ARG A 49 0.63 15.25 -4.88
CA ARG A 49 0.30 15.71 -6.23
C ARG A 49 -0.59 14.73 -6.98
N VAL A 50 -0.82 13.54 -6.45
CA VAL A 50 -1.62 12.51 -7.13
C VAL A 50 -3.03 12.47 -6.53
N GLY A 51 -3.99 12.92 -7.33
CA GLY A 51 -5.39 13.05 -6.98
C GLY A 51 -6.28 12.42 -8.05
N GLY A 52 -7.30 11.68 -7.62
CA GLY A 52 -8.39 11.23 -8.49
C GLY A 52 -9.61 12.14 -8.34
N PRO A 53 -10.41 12.31 -9.41
CA PRO A 53 -11.71 12.96 -9.28
C PRO A 53 -12.65 12.12 -8.40
N PRO A 54 -13.72 12.72 -7.86
CA PRO A 54 -14.77 11.95 -7.22
C PRO A 54 -15.42 10.99 -8.23
N THR A 55 -15.60 9.73 -7.83
CA THR A 55 -16.17 8.68 -8.70
C THR A 55 -17.43 8.04 -8.14
N TYR A 56 -17.82 8.38 -6.90
CA TYR A 56 -19.06 7.89 -6.31
C TYR A 56 -19.83 9.02 -5.61
N ARG A 57 -20.93 9.48 -6.21
CA ARG A 57 -21.84 10.49 -5.62
C ARG A 57 -21.12 11.75 -5.08
N GLY A 58 -20.10 12.22 -5.81
CA GLY A 58 -19.29 13.39 -5.40
C GLY A 58 -18.18 13.08 -4.39
N LEU A 59 -18.00 11.81 -4.02
CA LEU A 59 -16.94 11.32 -3.14
C LEU A 59 -15.81 10.70 -3.96
N ARG A 60 -14.58 11.01 -3.57
CA ARG A 60 -13.37 10.32 -4.01
C ARG A 60 -13.27 8.99 -3.28
N VAL A 61 -13.12 7.90 -4.02
CA VAL A 61 -13.06 6.57 -3.42
C VAL A 61 -11.60 6.20 -3.15
N LEU A 62 -11.28 5.97 -1.87
CA LEU A 62 -9.98 5.49 -1.42
C LEU A 62 -10.13 4.11 -0.81
N SER A 63 -9.06 3.31 -0.83
CA SER A 63 -8.94 2.11 -0.02
C SER A 63 -7.83 2.24 1.02
N LEU A 64 -8.04 1.65 2.19
CA LEU A 64 -7.03 1.47 3.22
C LEU A 64 -6.67 -0.01 3.31
N ASP A 65 -5.43 -0.33 2.99
CA ASP A 65 -4.88 -1.68 3.13
C ASP A 65 -3.74 -1.66 4.15
N THR A 66 -3.61 -2.77 4.89
CA THR A 66 -2.42 -3.05 5.68
C THR A 66 -1.79 -4.37 5.25
N LEU A 67 -0.47 -4.39 5.13
CA LEU A 67 0.31 -5.57 4.75
C LEU A 67 1.46 -5.74 5.73
N ARG A 68 1.78 -7.01 6.03
CA ARG A 68 2.99 -7.41 6.72
C ARG A 68 3.99 -7.94 5.70
N ILE A 69 5.25 -7.53 5.81
CA ILE A 69 6.34 -7.94 4.93
C ILE A 69 7.49 -8.45 5.79
N GLU A 70 7.96 -9.67 5.50
CA GLU A 70 9.13 -10.24 6.14
C GLU A 70 10.40 -9.46 5.74
N THR A 71 11.28 -9.28 6.71
CA THR A 71 12.55 -8.57 6.55
C THR A 71 13.71 -9.53 6.83
N PRO A 72 14.91 -9.28 6.29
CA PRO A 72 16.07 -10.13 6.57
C PRO A 72 16.36 -10.26 8.06
N ASP A 73 16.62 -11.49 8.50
CA ASP A 73 16.93 -11.77 9.90
C ASP A 73 18.30 -11.20 10.29
N SER A 74 18.24 -10.18 11.15
CA SER A 74 19.38 -9.44 11.69
C SER A 74 18.97 -8.81 13.01
N GLU A 75 19.93 -8.62 13.91
CA GLU A 75 19.68 -8.03 15.22
C GLU A 75 19.03 -6.64 15.12
N GLU A 76 19.46 -5.81 14.16
CA GLU A 76 18.90 -4.47 13.97
C GLU A 76 17.45 -4.51 13.48
N ASN A 77 17.13 -5.36 12.50
CA ASN A 77 15.75 -5.51 12.03
C ASN A 77 14.85 -6.11 13.11
N LEU A 78 15.36 -7.09 13.87
CA LEU A 78 14.63 -7.69 14.98
C LEU A 78 14.29 -6.66 16.05
N ALA A 79 15.28 -5.85 16.45
CA ALA A 79 15.08 -4.77 17.42
C ALA A 79 14.10 -3.70 16.92
N ALA A 80 14.11 -3.38 15.63
CA ALA A 80 13.28 -2.31 15.07
C ALA A 80 11.85 -2.72 14.72
N PHE A 81 11.64 -3.97 14.30
CA PHE A 81 10.38 -4.42 13.71
C PHE A 81 9.66 -5.52 14.51
N GLY A 82 10.40 -6.27 15.32
CA GLY A 82 9.87 -7.42 16.05
C GLY A 82 9.48 -8.58 15.14
N ARG A 83 9.14 -9.72 15.76
CA ARG A 83 8.61 -10.91 15.08
C ARG A 83 7.09 -10.86 14.99
N ASP A 84 6.50 -11.92 14.45
CA ASP A 84 5.06 -12.14 14.51
C ASP A 84 4.55 -12.03 15.97
N PRO A 85 3.61 -11.14 16.29
CA PRO A 85 3.05 -11.09 17.63
C PRO A 85 2.16 -12.30 17.96
N ALA A 86 1.59 -12.98 16.96
CA ALA A 86 0.69 -14.11 17.16
C ALA A 86 1.44 -15.42 17.47
N THR A 87 2.58 -15.64 16.82
CA THR A 87 3.39 -16.85 17.03
C THR A 87 4.64 -16.60 17.86
N GLY A 88 5.15 -15.38 17.91
CA GLY A 88 6.46 -15.05 18.50
C GLY A 88 7.65 -15.58 17.70
N GLU A 89 7.39 -16.27 16.58
CA GLU A 89 8.38 -16.99 15.79
C GLU A 89 8.57 -16.36 14.40
N GLY A 90 9.58 -16.83 13.66
CA GLY A 90 9.85 -16.39 12.29
C GLY A 90 10.66 -15.09 12.19
N PRO A 91 10.95 -14.63 10.95
CA PRO A 91 11.79 -13.46 10.71
C PRO A 91 11.13 -12.16 11.20
N PRO A 92 11.90 -11.08 11.40
CA PRO A 92 11.33 -9.79 11.75
C PRO A 92 10.43 -9.22 10.65
N CYS A 93 9.38 -8.47 11.00
CA CYS A 93 8.37 -8.05 10.04
C CYS A 93 8.02 -6.57 10.08
N LEU A 94 8.13 -5.93 8.91
CA LEU A 94 7.66 -4.57 8.69
C LEU A 94 6.16 -4.58 8.38
N ARG A 95 5.39 -3.73 9.06
CA ARG A 95 4.00 -3.43 8.67
C ARG A 95 3.95 -2.16 7.84
N VAL A 96 3.15 -2.24 6.77
CA VAL A 96 2.81 -1.12 5.89
C VAL A 96 1.32 -0.88 5.99
N ALA A 97 0.91 0.35 6.24
CA ALA A 97 -0.48 0.79 6.07
C ALA A 97 -0.50 1.83 4.95
N ALA A 98 -1.41 1.73 3.99
CA ALA A 98 -1.42 2.59 2.82
C ALA A 98 -2.84 2.98 2.41
N LEU A 99 -3.02 4.27 2.10
CA LEU A 99 -4.18 4.79 1.42
C LEU A 99 -3.92 4.80 -0.08
N ALA A 100 -4.81 4.16 -0.83
CA ALA A 100 -4.75 4.11 -2.28
C ALA A 100 -6.00 4.74 -2.89
N ASP A 101 -5.83 5.43 -4.01
CA ASP A 101 -6.95 5.92 -4.80
C ASP A 101 -7.43 4.85 -5.77
N GLU A 102 -8.73 4.53 -5.72
CA GLU A 102 -9.32 3.45 -6.53
C GLU A 102 -9.34 3.76 -8.03
N THR A 103 -9.37 5.04 -8.38
CA THR A 103 -9.45 5.53 -9.77
C THR A 103 -8.07 5.65 -10.36
N THR A 104 -7.15 6.27 -9.62
CA THR A 104 -5.79 6.53 -10.12
C THR A 104 -4.85 5.37 -9.89
N ARG A 105 -5.18 4.44 -8.97
CA ARG A 105 -4.29 3.38 -8.49
C ARG A 105 -3.00 3.91 -7.87
N ALA A 106 -3.00 5.17 -7.43
CA ALA A 106 -1.86 5.77 -6.75
C ALA A 106 -1.97 5.63 -5.23
N VAL A 107 -0.83 5.46 -4.56
CA VAL A 107 -0.75 5.40 -3.09
C VAL A 107 -0.60 6.82 -2.53
N VAL A 108 -1.70 7.40 -2.06
CA VAL A 108 -1.80 8.82 -1.67
C VAL A 108 -1.20 9.12 -0.30
N ASP A 109 -1.10 8.12 0.57
CA ASP A 109 -0.42 8.20 1.86
C ASP A 109 -0.03 6.76 2.29
N ALA A 110 1.07 6.61 3.03
CA ALA A 110 1.48 5.35 3.63
C ALA A 110 2.21 5.55 4.96
N ARG A 111 2.21 4.55 5.85
CA ARG A 111 2.97 4.52 7.10
C ARG A 111 3.68 3.18 7.22
N LEU A 112 4.90 3.22 7.75
CA LEU A 112 5.77 2.06 7.96
C LEU A 112 6.06 1.91 9.45
N GLY A 113 6.00 0.69 9.98
CA GLY A 113 6.30 0.46 11.40
C GLY A 113 6.54 -1.01 11.75
N PRO A 114 6.83 -1.29 13.03
CA PRO A 114 6.90 -2.67 13.52
C PRO A 114 5.55 -3.39 13.35
N ASP A 115 5.50 -4.70 13.56
CA ASP A 115 4.22 -5.44 13.49
C ASP A 115 3.43 -5.36 14.81
N ALA A 116 4.14 -5.43 15.93
CA ALA A 116 3.58 -5.41 17.28
C ALA A 116 2.95 -4.04 17.61
N GLY A 117 1.69 -4.03 18.06
CA GLY A 117 0.95 -2.83 18.48
C GLY A 117 0.73 -1.75 17.40
N ALA A 118 1.28 -1.96 16.19
CA ALA A 118 1.43 -0.89 15.22
C ALA A 118 0.20 -0.67 14.34
N ARG A 119 -0.77 -1.58 14.32
CA ARG A 119 -1.89 -1.47 13.38
C ARG A 119 -2.67 -0.18 13.58
N ALA A 120 -3.12 0.06 14.80
CA ALA A 120 -3.80 1.29 15.18
C ALA A 120 -2.87 2.50 15.02
N VAL A 121 -1.62 2.41 15.51
CA VAL A 121 -0.61 3.48 15.43
C VAL A 121 -0.34 3.93 13.98
N LEU A 122 -0.31 3.00 13.03
CA LEU A 122 -0.05 3.29 11.62
C LEU A 122 -1.30 3.77 10.88
N THR A 123 -2.49 3.31 11.27
CA THR A 123 -3.74 3.72 10.60
C THR A 123 -4.28 5.04 11.14
N TRP A 124 -4.07 5.41 12.40
CA TRP A 124 -4.58 6.67 12.96
C TRP A 124 -4.19 7.91 12.17
N PRO A 125 -2.92 8.12 11.81
CA PRO A 125 -2.54 9.30 11.03
C PRO A 125 -3.20 9.30 9.64
N LEU A 126 -3.42 8.13 9.04
CA LEU A 126 -4.08 7.99 7.74
C LEU A 126 -5.57 8.35 7.84
N LEU A 127 -6.26 7.84 8.87
CA LEU A 127 -7.69 8.10 9.09
C LEU A 127 -7.95 9.57 9.42
N ARG A 128 -7.08 10.19 10.24
CA ARG A 128 -7.17 11.62 10.60
C ARG A 128 -6.89 12.57 9.44
N ALA A 129 -6.19 12.11 8.41
CA ALA A 129 -5.92 12.89 7.20
C ALA A 129 -7.07 12.84 6.18
N LEU A 130 -8.11 12.03 6.41
CA LEU A 130 -9.27 11.95 5.54
C LEU A 130 -10.11 13.23 5.62
N THR A 131 -10.92 13.47 4.59
CA THR A 131 -11.77 14.66 4.49
C THR A 131 -13.20 14.27 4.14
N ARG A 132 -14.15 15.20 4.31
CA ARG A 132 -15.58 15.05 3.98
C ARG A 132 -15.93 14.67 2.53
N HIS A 133 -14.95 14.64 1.65
CA HIS A 133 -15.13 14.32 0.22
C HIS A 133 -14.57 12.94 -0.13
N VAL A 134 -14.37 12.07 0.86
CA VAL A 134 -13.83 10.71 0.68
C VAL A 134 -14.86 9.66 1.07
N LEU A 135 -14.94 8.59 0.27
CA LEU A 135 -15.49 7.29 0.66
C LEU A 135 -14.33 6.31 0.85
N LEU A 136 -14.14 5.79 2.06
CA LEU A 136 -13.07 4.86 2.40
C LEU A 136 -13.56 3.40 2.39
N LEU A 137 -12.93 2.60 1.54
CA LEU A 137 -13.06 1.15 1.51
C LEU A 137 -11.99 0.51 2.41
N ALA A 138 -12.39 -0.36 3.34
CA ALA A 138 -11.44 -1.06 4.21
C ALA A 138 -11.98 -2.40 4.70
N ASP A 139 -11.18 -3.13 5.49
CA ASP A 139 -11.58 -4.37 6.15
C ASP A 139 -11.92 -4.06 7.63
N PHE A 140 -13.20 -4.16 8.01
CA PHE A 140 -13.69 -3.83 9.36
C PHE A 140 -13.01 -4.68 10.43
N GLY A 141 -12.90 -5.99 10.22
CA GLY A 141 -12.23 -6.90 11.16
C GLY A 141 -10.76 -6.59 11.40
N THR A 142 -10.14 -5.76 10.55
CA THR A 142 -8.77 -5.30 10.74
C THR A 142 -8.70 -4.04 11.62
N LEU A 143 -9.71 -3.17 11.56
CA LEU A 143 -9.66 -1.80 12.09
C LEU A 143 -10.53 -1.55 13.33
N GLY A 144 -11.70 -2.20 13.43
CA GLY A 144 -12.62 -2.04 14.56
C GLY A 144 -13.47 -0.76 14.54
N VAL A 145 -14.32 -0.63 15.56
CA VAL A 145 -15.27 0.48 15.79
C VAL A 145 -14.53 1.77 16.14
N ARG A 146 -13.45 1.71 16.93
CA ARG A 146 -12.68 2.94 17.24
C ARG A 146 -12.13 3.59 15.96
N ALA A 147 -11.65 2.77 15.03
CA ALA A 147 -11.18 3.25 13.72
C ALA A 147 -12.28 3.88 12.90
N TRP A 148 -13.46 3.26 12.93
CA TRP A 148 -14.65 3.79 12.28
C TRP A 148 -14.99 5.18 12.80
N CYS A 149 -15.04 5.36 14.13
CA CYS A 149 -15.35 6.63 14.76
C CYS A 149 -14.36 7.73 14.36
N VAL A 150 -13.05 7.48 14.42
CA VAL A 150 -12.06 8.50 14.03
C VAL A 150 -12.21 8.90 12.56
N ALA A 151 -12.42 7.94 11.65
CA ALA A 151 -12.61 8.28 10.25
C ALA A 151 -13.89 9.10 10.01
N ARG A 152 -14.98 8.80 10.74
CA ARG A 152 -16.24 9.56 10.70
C ARG A 152 -16.11 10.95 11.31
N GLU A 153 -15.36 11.11 12.40
CA GLU A 153 -15.12 12.40 13.04
C GLU A 153 -14.45 13.40 12.08
N HIS A 154 -13.55 12.91 11.22
CA HIS A 154 -12.92 13.68 10.15
C HIS A 154 -13.79 13.82 8.88
N GLY A 155 -15.02 13.33 8.92
CA GLY A 155 -16.06 13.51 7.89
C GLY A 155 -16.04 12.51 6.75
N ALA A 156 -15.14 11.52 6.74
CA ALA A 156 -15.08 10.54 5.66
C ALA A 156 -16.28 9.60 5.70
N GLU A 157 -16.89 9.30 4.55
CA GLU A 157 -17.85 8.21 4.42
C GLU A 157 -17.12 6.87 4.35
N LEU A 158 -17.73 5.79 4.84
CA LEU A 158 -17.09 4.50 5.04
C LEU A 158 -17.91 3.37 4.39
N LEU A 159 -17.22 2.39 3.82
CA LEU A 159 -17.78 1.13 3.34
C LEU A 159 -16.78 -0.01 3.61
N TRP A 160 -16.92 -0.67 4.76
CA TRP A 160 -15.93 -1.63 5.26
C TRP A 160 -16.47 -3.06 5.27
N ALA A 161 -15.67 -4.04 4.86
CA ALA A 161 -16.08 -5.44 4.90
C ALA A 161 -15.98 -6.00 6.32
N ALA A 162 -17.10 -6.51 6.83
CA ALA A 162 -17.18 -7.20 8.10
C ALA A 162 -16.91 -8.71 7.94
N PRO A 163 -16.07 -9.30 8.79
CA PRO A 163 -16.00 -10.74 8.97
C PRO A 163 -17.36 -11.39 9.25
N ALA A 164 -17.49 -12.67 8.91
CA ALA A 164 -18.75 -13.41 9.07
C ALA A 164 -19.20 -13.53 10.55
N ASP A 165 -18.26 -13.54 11.48
CA ASP A 165 -18.45 -13.62 12.93
C ASP A 165 -18.71 -12.26 13.59
N THR A 166 -18.64 -11.15 12.85
CA THR A 166 -19.00 -9.84 13.40
C THR A 166 -20.50 -9.80 13.72
N ALA A 167 -20.83 -9.55 14.99
CA ALA A 167 -22.19 -9.38 15.45
C ALA A 167 -22.81 -8.12 14.84
N LEU A 168 -23.70 -8.28 13.86
CA LEU A 168 -24.47 -7.17 13.27
C LEU A 168 -25.95 -7.51 13.36
N THR A 169 -26.56 -7.20 14.50
CA THR A 169 -27.99 -7.47 14.73
C THR A 169 -28.85 -6.45 13.98
N PRO A 170 -29.70 -6.88 13.03
CA PRO A 170 -30.59 -5.96 12.32
C PRO A 170 -31.59 -5.31 13.27
N HIS A 171 -31.72 -3.98 13.20
CA HIS A 171 -32.78 -3.25 13.89
C HIS A 171 -33.92 -2.79 12.97
N ALA A 172 -33.64 -2.62 11.67
CA ALA A 172 -34.64 -2.25 10.67
C ALA A 172 -34.20 -2.69 9.27
N MET A 173 -35.08 -3.35 8.54
CA MET A 173 -34.87 -3.67 7.12
C MET A 173 -35.17 -2.45 6.24
N LEU A 174 -34.42 -2.29 5.15
CA LEU A 174 -34.59 -1.24 4.15
C LEU A 174 -35.10 -1.81 2.81
N PRO A 175 -35.73 -0.99 1.95
CA PRO A 175 -36.37 -1.46 0.72
C PRO A 175 -35.44 -2.14 -0.30
N ASP A 176 -34.13 -1.88 -0.24
CA ASP A 176 -33.14 -2.48 -1.15
C ASP A 176 -32.46 -3.74 -0.57
N GLY A 177 -33.05 -4.32 0.48
CA GLY A 177 -32.59 -5.56 1.13
C GLY A 177 -31.47 -5.37 2.14
N SER A 178 -30.89 -4.18 2.24
CA SER A 178 -29.96 -3.83 3.32
C SER A 178 -30.70 -3.61 4.65
N TYR A 179 -29.96 -3.57 5.76
CA TYR A 179 -30.55 -3.30 7.07
C TYR A 179 -29.73 -2.31 7.86
N ARG A 180 -30.37 -1.64 8.81
CA ARG A 180 -29.67 -0.81 9.78
C ARG A 180 -29.26 -1.65 10.98
N CYS A 181 -28.09 -1.33 11.52
CA CYS A 181 -27.47 -1.98 12.68
C CYS A 181 -26.86 -0.90 13.59
N VAL A 182 -26.53 -1.25 14.82
CA VAL A 182 -25.69 -0.43 15.70
C VAL A 182 -24.42 -1.21 15.96
N LEU A 183 -23.25 -0.59 15.75
CA LEU A 183 -21.98 -1.14 16.20
C LEU A 183 -21.79 -0.78 17.67
N ASP A 184 -21.34 -1.73 18.47
CA ASP A 184 -20.96 -1.51 19.86
C ASP A 184 -19.44 -1.41 19.98
N GLY A 185 -18.96 -0.27 20.48
CA GLY A 185 -17.54 0.00 20.70
C GLY A 185 -17.01 -0.45 22.06
N ALA A 186 -17.82 -1.04 22.94
CA ALA A 186 -17.43 -1.37 24.31
C ALA A 186 -16.19 -2.30 24.42
N GLY A 187 -15.92 -3.14 23.41
CA GLY A 187 -14.76 -4.05 23.39
C GLY A 187 -13.47 -3.50 22.76
N ASP A 188 -13.48 -2.28 22.22
CA ASP A 188 -12.32 -1.67 21.51
C ASP A 188 -11.51 -0.69 22.40
N CYS A 189 -11.92 -0.50 23.65
CA CYS A 189 -11.20 0.30 24.64
C CYS A 189 -10.24 -0.60 25.45
N PRO A 190 -8.98 -0.18 25.69
CA PRO A 190 -8.18 -0.79 26.75
C PRO A 190 -8.95 -0.73 28.07
N GLU A 191 -8.80 -1.75 28.93
CA GLU A 191 -9.52 -1.93 30.21
C GLU A 191 -9.45 -0.71 31.17
N ASP A 192 -8.60 0.28 30.86
CA ASP A 192 -8.31 1.46 31.69
C ASP A 192 -8.95 2.78 31.20
N GLU A 193 -9.63 2.83 30.05
CA GLU A 193 -10.37 4.04 29.59
C GLU A 193 -11.88 3.84 29.80
N ASP A 194 -12.53 4.73 30.58
CA ASP A 194 -13.96 4.71 30.95
C ASP A 194 -14.87 4.03 29.89
N GLU A 195 -15.55 2.95 30.29
CA GLU A 195 -16.47 2.08 29.52
C GLU A 195 -17.72 2.82 28.97
N THR A 196 -17.56 3.96 28.31
CA THR A 196 -18.67 4.58 27.58
C THR A 196 -18.75 3.92 26.22
N GLY A 197 -19.45 2.78 26.15
CA GLY A 197 -19.68 2.04 24.91
C GLY A 197 -20.22 2.97 23.82
N VAL A 198 -19.44 3.18 22.77
CA VAL A 198 -19.85 4.03 21.65
C VAL A 198 -20.82 3.24 20.77
N ALA A 199 -22.10 3.61 20.82
CA ALA A 199 -23.13 3.05 19.94
C ALA A 199 -23.14 3.80 18.61
N VAL A 200 -22.69 3.16 17.52
CA VAL A 200 -22.59 3.80 16.20
C VAL A 200 -23.67 3.28 15.26
N PRO A 201 -24.63 4.10 14.82
CA PRO A 201 -25.61 3.69 13.82
C PRO A 201 -24.92 3.48 12.47
N VAL A 202 -25.12 2.31 11.90
CA VAL A 202 -24.58 1.92 10.60
C VAL A 202 -25.65 1.24 9.75
N ARG A 203 -25.34 1.07 8.47
CA ARG A 203 -26.12 0.26 7.56
C ARG A 203 -25.28 -0.91 7.08
N VAL A 204 -25.87 -2.08 7.00
CA VAL A 204 -25.23 -3.30 6.53
C VAL A 204 -25.83 -3.71 5.21
N VAL A 205 -24.95 -3.96 4.26
CA VAL A 205 -25.26 -4.40 2.90
C VAL A 205 -24.66 -5.78 2.72
N GLU A 206 -25.49 -6.74 2.36
CA GLU A 206 -25.06 -8.11 2.10
C GLU A 206 -25.11 -8.36 0.59
N GLY A 207 -24.14 -9.12 0.08
CA GLY A 207 -24.04 -9.43 -1.33
C GLY A 207 -22.99 -10.50 -1.60
N ALA A 208 -22.54 -10.59 -2.85
CA ALA A 208 -21.49 -11.51 -3.24
C ALA A 208 -20.46 -10.83 -4.13
N VAL A 209 -19.18 -11.12 -3.89
CA VAL A 209 -18.05 -10.68 -4.71
C VAL A 209 -17.30 -11.93 -5.18
N ALA A 210 -17.16 -12.08 -6.50
CA ALA A 210 -16.58 -13.28 -7.12
C ALA A 210 -17.19 -14.60 -6.59
N GLY A 211 -18.52 -14.63 -6.41
CA GLY A 211 -19.26 -15.79 -5.92
C GLY A 211 -19.11 -16.07 -4.41
N ARG A 212 -18.37 -15.24 -3.67
CA ARG A 212 -18.23 -15.37 -2.20
C ARG A 212 -19.13 -14.36 -1.50
N PRO A 213 -19.85 -14.76 -0.43
CA PRO A 213 -20.67 -13.83 0.32
C PRO A 213 -19.79 -12.76 0.99
N VAL A 214 -20.29 -11.53 1.00
CA VAL A 214 -19.67 -10.39 1.69
C VAL A 214 -20.72 -9.63 2.49
N ARG A 215 -20.33 -9.17 3.68
CA ARG A 215 -21.10 -8.24 4.52
C ARG A 215 -20.34 -6.92 4.56
N LEU A 216 -20.96 -5.84 4.11
CA LEU A 216 -20.37 -4.51 4.05
C LEU A 216 -21.09 -3.60 5.04
N VAL A 217 -20.35 -2.97 5.94
CA VAL A 217 -20.85 -1.97 6.88
C VAL A 217 -20.58 -0.59 6.29
N THR A 218 -21.59 0.26 6.20
CA THR A 218 -21.48 1.60 5.62
C THR A 218 -22.07 2.69 6.53
N SER A 219 -21.46 3.88 6.47
CA SER A 219 -22.01 5.10 7.07
C SER A 219 -23.06 5.78 6.19
N LEU A 220 -23.23 5.32 4.94
CA LEU A 220 -24.22 5.83 4.00
C LEU A 220 -25.61 5.20 4.31
N LEU A 221 -26.33 5.81 5.25
CA LEU A 221 -27.56 5.26 5.83
C LEU A 221 -28.80 5.33 4.91
N ASP A 222 -28.75 6.10 3.82
CA ASP A 222 -29.86 6.31 2.90
C ASP A 222 -29.74 5.39 1.66
N PRO A 223 -30.63 4.40 1.49
CA PRO A 223 -30.61 3.47 0.36
C PRO A 223 -30.91 4.12 -1.00
N VAL A 224 -31.57 5.28 -1.03
CA VAL A 224 -31.83 5.99 -2.29
C VAL A 224 -30.57 6.70 -2.77
N ARG A 225 -29.81 7.30 -1.85
CA ARG A 225 -28.55 7.99 -2.17
C ARG A 225 -27.39 7.04 -2.42
N ALA A 226 -27.40 5.90 -1.74
CA ALA A 226 -26.37 4.87 -1.87
C ALA A 226 -27.01 3.47 -1.94
N PRO A 227 -27.46 3.02 -3.12
CA PRO A 227 -28.09 1.71 -3.29
C PRO A 227 -27.15 0.57 -2.92
N ALA A 228 -27.69 -0.47 -2.27
CA ALA A 228 -26.95 -1.65 -1.83
C ALA A 228 -26.15 -2.31 -2.97
N ALA A 229 -26.78 -2.51 -4.13
CA ALA A 229 -26.15 -3.13 -5.28
C ALA A 229 -24.93 -2.33 -5.80
N GLU A 230 -25.02 -1.00 -5.82
CA GLU A 230 -23.91 -0.12 -6.24
C GLU A 230 -22.74 -0.20 -5.25
N LEU A 231 -23.02 -0.28 -3.95
CA LEU A 231 -21.97 -0.42 -2.92
C LEU A 231 -21.25 -1.77 -3.02
N VAL A 232 -21.99 -2.85 -3.27
CA VAL A 232 -21.38 -4.18 -3.51
C VAL A 232 -20.50 -4.15 -4.76
N GLU A 233 -20.97 -3.55 -5.85
CA GLU A 233 -20.19 -3.42 -7.08
C GLU A 233 -18.94 -2.55 -6.89
N LEU A 234 -19.07 -1.43 -6.18
CA LEU A 234 -17.94 -0.56 -5.85
C LEU A 234 -16.89 -1.33 -5.05
N TYR A 235 -17.31 -2.09 -4.03
CA TYR A 235 -16.41 -2.91 -3.24
C TYR A 235 -15.81 -4.07 -4.05
N ALA A 236 -16.57 -4.67 -4.98
CA ALA A 236 -16.06 -5.72 -5.86
C ALA A 236 -14.92 -5.24 -6.78
N ARG A 237 -14.94 -3.95 -7.14
CA ARG A 237 -13.91 -3.30 -7.96
C ARG A 237 -12.74 -2.76 -7.16
N ARG A 238 -12.80 -2.83 -5.81
CA ARG A 238 -11.75 -2.35 -4.91
C ARG A 238 -10.41 -2.92 -5.32
N TRP A 239 -9.48 -2.03 -5.58
CA TRP A 239 -8.09 -2.38 -5.76
C TRP A 239 -7.53 -2.80 -4.41
N ARG A 240 -7.12 -4.06 -4.35
CA ARG A 240 -6.46 -4.61 -3.18
C ARG A 240 -4.95 -4.47 -3.41
N PHE A 241 -4.42 -3.28 -3.14
CA PHE A 241 -3.00 -2.96 -3.33
C PHE A 241 -2.12 -3.89 -2.49
N ARG A 242 -2.62 -4.34 -1.33
CA ARG A 242 -1.98 -5.39 -0.52
C ARG A 242 -1.58 -6.60 -1.37
N GLU A 243 -2.43 -7.10 -2.26
CA GLU A 243 -2.16 -8.28 -3.08
C GLU A 243 -1.06 -8.01 -4.10
N ALA A 244 -1.04 -6.81 -4.70
CA ALA A 244 0.04 -6.38 -5.59
C ALA A 244 1.38 -6.30 -4.84
N LEU A 245 1.36 -5.84 -3.60
CA LEU A 245 2.55 -5.71 -2.75
C LEU A 245 2.97 -7.06 -2.11
N ALA A 246 2.03 -7.96 -1.85
CA ALA A 246 2.29 -9.31 -1.35
C ALA A 246 3.04 -10.15 -2.40
N GLY A 247 2.66 -10.02 -3.68
CA GLY A 247 3.38 -10.63 -4.79
C GLY A 247 4.83 -10.16 -4.90
N LEU A 248 5.13 -8.92 -4.48
CA LEU A 248 6.50 -8.44 -4.33
C LEU A 248 7.18 -9.11 -3.12
N ALA A 249 6.52 -9.19 -1.97
CA ALA A 249 7.08 -9.78 -0.76
C ALA A 249 7.43 -11.30 -0.85
N GLY A 250 7.11 -11.99 -1.95
CA GLY A 250 7.26 -13.44 -2.07
C GLY A 250 6.27 -14.21 -1.19
N LEU A 251 5.32 -13.51 -0.57
CA LEU A 251 4.26 -14.08 0.24
C LEU A 251 3.20 -14.62 -0.72
N ALA A 252 3.08 -15.93 -0.80
CA ALA A 252 2.06 -16.59 -1.60
C ALA A 252 0.68 -16.01 -1.24
N THR A 253 -0.05 -15.52 -2.24
CA THR A 253 -1.47 -15.20 -2.10
C THR A 253 -2.22 -16.45 -1.66
N PRO A 254 -2.93 -16.47 -0.52
CA PRO A 254 -3.82 -17.57 -0.21
C PRO A 254 -5.01 -17.50 -1.18
N GLY A 255 -4.93 -18.25 -2.28
CA GLY A 255 -6.03 -18.32 -3.26
C GLY A 255 -5.70 -18.78 -4.68
N SER A 256 -4.44 -18.88 -5.10
CA SER A 256 -4.10 -19.37 -6.45
C SER A 256 -3.38 -20.72 -6.43
N ALA A 257 -3.90 -21.70 -5.69
CA ALA A 257 -3.61 -23.09 -6.01
C ALA A 257 -4.64 -23.52 -7.06
N HIS A 258 -4.22 -23.60 -8.33
CA HIS A 258 -4.96 -24.41 -9.29
C HIS A 258 -5.10 -25.82 -8.72
N ALA A 259 -6.35 -26.18 -8.46
CA ALA A 259 -6.75 -27.53 -8.12
C ALA A 259 -6.11 -28.51 -9.11
N ARG A 260 -5.39 -29.51 -8.60
CA ARG A 260 -5.19 -30.77 -9.32
C ARG A 260 -6.01 -31.83 -8.60
N PRO A 261 -6.72 -32.69 -9.34
CA PRO A 261 -7.61 -33.67 -8.75
C PRO A 261 -6.77 -34.72 -8.00
N ALA A 262 -7.23 -35.09 -6.82
CA ALA A 262 -6.73 -36.25 -6.11
C ALA A 262 -7.05 -37.50 -6.93
N VAL A 263 -6.03 -38.11 -7.54
CA VAL A 263 -6.14 -39.49 -8.01
C VAL A 263 -5.76 -40.38 -6.83
N THR A 264 -6.76 -40.98 -6.22
CA THR A 264 -6.64 -42.12 -5.32
C THR A 264 -6.14 -43.33 -6.10
N ALA A 265 -5.04 -43.94 -5.66
CA ALA A 265 -4.82 -45.39 -5.79
C ALA A 265 -3.68 -45.82 -4.85
N ALA A 266 -4.04 -46.52 -3.78
CA ALA A 266 -3.15 -47.43 -3.09
C ALA A 266 -3.46 -48.85 -3.58
N SER A 267 -2.46 -49.54 -4.12
CA SER A 267 -2.30 -51.00 -3.94
C SER A 267 -0.92 -51.47 -4.41
N ALA A 268 -0.45 -52.55 -3.79
CA ALA A 268 0.94 -52.93 -3.58
C ALA A 268 1.53 -53.92 -4.60
N LEU A 269 2.82 -54.25 -4.37
CA LEU A 269 3.66 -55.41 -4.82
C LEU A 269 4.70 -55.16 -5.96
N PRO A 270 5.83 -55.93 -6.02
CA PRO A 270 7.17 -55.34 -5.99
C PRO A 270 8.10 -55.69 -7.19
N ALA A 271 9.22 -54.94 -7.24
CA ALA A 271 10.55 -55.22 -7.81
C ALA A 271 10.70 -55.87 -9.20
N ALA A 272 11.20 -55.10 -10.18
CA ALA A 272 12.20 -55.51 -11.18
C ALA A 272 12.65 -54.31 -12.05
N GLY A 273 13.94 -54.25 -12.42
CA GLY A 273 14.35 -53.68 -13.71
C GLY A 273 15.15 -52.36 -13.69
N ALA A 274 16.35 -52.45 -14.27
CA ALA A 274 17.35 -51.41 -14.47
C ALA A 274 16.93 -50.18 -15.31
N GLY A 275 17.66 -49.07 -15.07
CA GLY A 275 18.08 -48.14 -16.12
C GLY A 275 17.30 -46.83 -16.23
N GLY A 276 18.00 -45.69 -16.12
CA GLY A 276 17.52 -44.41 -16.63
C GLY A 276 17.87 -43.23 -15.73
N GLY A 277 18.88 -42.45 -16.13
CA GLY A 277 19.35 -41.26 -15.42
C GLY A 277 18.22 -40.30 -15.06
N HIS A 278 18.11 -39.96 -13.78
CA HIS A 278 17.22 -38.90 -13.32
C HIS A 278 18.07 -37.65 -13.11
N GLY A 279 17.90 -36.69 -14.02
CA GLY A 279 18.34 -35.32 -13.82
C GLY A 279 17.84 -34.84 -12.47
N ARG A 280 18.75 -34.26 -11.67
CA ARG A 280 18.37 -33.55 -10.45
C ARG A 280 17.26 -32.56 -10.81
N PRO A 281 16.12 -32.54 -10.11
CA PRO A 281 15.16 -31.47 -10.30
C PRO A 281 15.88 -30.14 -10.07
N GLU A 282 15.80 -29.24 -11.06
CA GLU A 282 16.30 -27.88 -10.88
C GLU A 282 15.68 -27.31 -9.60
N PRO A 283 16.47 -26.66 -8.73
CA PRO A 283 15.93 -26.05 -7.53
C PRO A 283 14.87 -25.04 -7.96
N VAL A 284 13.65 -25.22 -7.46
CA VAL A 284 12.57 -24.24 -7.60
C VAL A 284 13.14 -22.90 -7.15
N PRO A 285 13.11 -21.84 -7.97
CA PRO A 285 13.68 -20.56 -7.61
C PRO A 285 13.01 -20.08 -6.33
N VAL A 286 13.80 -20.03 -5.26
CA VAL A 286 13.37 -19.49 -3.97
C VAL A 286 12.94 -18.04 -4.22
N PRO A 287 11.74 -17.61 -3.79
CA PRO A 287 11.33 -16.23 -3.95
C PRO A 287 12.42 -15.33 -3.39
N VAL A 288 12.99 -14.46 -4.23
CA VAL A 288 14.05 -13.56 -3.77
C VAL A 288 13.39 -12.57 -2.82
N PRO A 289 13.85 -12.44 -1.56
CA PRO A 289 13.27 -11.48 -0.63
C PRO A 289 13.30 -10.08 -1.24
N VAL A 290 12.12 -9.44 -1.30
CA VAL A 290 12.00 -8.11 -1.88
C VAL A 290 12.70 -7.06 -1.04
N LEU A 291 12.75 -7.28 0.27
CA LEU A 291 13.57 -6.52 1.21
C LEU A 291 14.88 -7.27 1.48
N ARG A 292 16.01 -6.60 1.27
CA ARG A 292 17.35 -7.20 1.29
C ARG A 292 18.25 -6.59 2.35
N SER A 293 17.89 -5.42 2.87
CA SER A 293 18.70 -4.74 3.88
C SER A 293 18.68 -5.47 5.23
N ARG A 294 19.85 -5.65 5.82
CA ARG A 294 20.03 -6.11 7.22
C ARG A 294 20.02 -4.97 8.24
N SER A 295 19.72 -3.75 7.79
CA SER A 295 19.55 -2.57 8.65
C SER A 295 18.13 -2.03 8.52
N ALA A 296 17.58 -1.55 9.63
CA ALA A 296 16.19 -1.12 9.72
C ALA A 296 15.93 0.15 8.89
N SER A 297 16.91 1.06 8.85
CA SER A 297 16.87 2.23 7.97
C SER A 297 16.89 1.81 6.50
N GLY A 298 17.73 0.84 6.12
CA GLY A 298 17.78 0.35 4.73
C GLY A 298 16.51 -0.40 4.32
N VAL A 299 15.85 -1.12 5.23
CA VAL A 299 14.54 -1.73 4.99
C VAL A 299 13.48 -0.67 4.69
N ARG A 300 13.38 0.38 5.52
CA ARG A 300 12.45 1.49 5.27
C ARG A 300 12.76 2.20 3.96
N GLN A 301 14.04 2.41 3.66
CA GLN A 301 14.49 3.01 2.41
C GLN A 301 14.04 2.19 1.19
N GLU A 302 14.23 0.86 1.21
CA GLU A 302 13.76 -0.02 0.14
C GLU A 302 12.25 0.07 -0.04
N MET A 303 11.49 0.07 1.06
CA MET A 303 10.03 0.19 1.02
C MET A 303 9.57 1.52 0.41
N TRP A 304 10.12 2.65 0.84
CA TRP A 304 9.82 3.94 0.21
C TRP A 304 10.21 3.96 -1.28
N GLY A 305 11.31 3.32 -1.65
CA GLY A 305 11.72 3.12 -3.03
C GLY A 305 10.67 2.36 -3.85
N TYR A 306 10.12 1.26 -3.35
CA TYR A 306 9.08 0.51 -4.04
C TYR A 306 7.79 1.32 -4.22
N LEU A 307 7.36 2.07 -3.21
CA LEU A 307 6.19 2.95 -3.31
C LEU A 307 6.39 4.06 -4.35
N LEU A 308 7.61 4.62 -4.43
CA LEU A 308 7.96 5.61 -5.46
C LEU A 308 7.98 5.03 -6.87
N VAL A 309 8.50 3.81 -7.05
CA VAL A 309 8.48 3.12 -8.35
C VAL A 309 7.04 2.84 -8.77
N HIS A 310 6.19 2.38 -7.85
CA HIS A 310 4.76 2.19 -8.11
C HIS A 310 4.09 3.50 -8.55
N GLN A 311 4.32 4.59 -7.81
CA GLN A 311 3.83 5.94 -8.16
C GLN A 311 4.27 6.36 -9.57
N ALA A 312 5.56 6.21 -9.89
CA ALA A 312 6.10 6.59 -11.19
C ALA A 312 5.47 5.78 -12.35
N ILE A 313 5.35 4.46 -12.20
CA ILE A 313 4.71 3.60 -13.21
C ILE A 313 3.24 3.98 -13.38
N THR A 314 2.53 4.23 -12.27
CA THR A 314 1.12 4.61 -12.30
C THR A 314 0.91 5.92 -13.05
N VAL A 315 1.70 6.95 -12.76
CA VAL A 315 1.67 8.24 -13.48
C VAL A 315 1.95 8.04 -14.97
N LEU A 316 2.94 7.22 -15.31
CA LEU A 316 3.29 6.91 -16.70
C LEU A 316 2.15 6.22 -17.45
N LEU A 317 1.54 5.19 -16.85
CA LEU A 317 0.47 4.41 -17.48
C LEU A 317 -0.81 5.24 -17.70
N ARG A 318 -1.05 6.24 -16.84
CA ARG A 318 -2.20 7.15 -16.99
C ARG A 318 -1.95 8.27 -17.99
N GLY A 319 -0.69 8.52 -18.34
CA GLY A 319 -0.31 9.67 -19.16
C GLY A 319 -0.33 11.00 -18.40
N ASP A 320 -0.38 10.97 -17.06
CA ASP A 320 -0.43 12.14 -16.17
C ASP A 320 0.97 12.77 -15.96
N LEU A 321 1.84 12.71 -16.98
CA LEU A 321 3.21 13.20 -16.86
C LEU A 321 3.21 14.72 -16.60
N PRO A 322 3.77 15.18 -15.45
CA PRO A 322 3.90 16.61 -15.21
C PRO A 322 4.81 17.21 -16.28
N GLY A 323 4.25 18.06 -17.15
CA GLY A 323 4.98 18.72 -18.23
C GLY A 323 4.54 18.38 -19.65
N ARG A 324 3.45 17.63 -19.86
CA ARG A 324 2.75 17.64 -21.16
C ARG A 324 2.21 19.05 -21.40
N ARG A 325 3.02 19.91 -22.00
CA ARG A 325 2.50 21.08 -22.73
C ARG A 325 1.57 20.50 -23.78
N ASP A 326 0.29 20.80 -23.68
CA ASP A 326 -0.65 20.53 -24.77
C ASP A 326 -0.10 21.20 -26.02
N THR A 327 0.47 20.40 -26.92
CA THR A 327 0.97 20.85 -28.23
C THR A 327 -0.16 21.28 -29.17
N THR A 328 -1.41 21.26 -28.71
CA THR A 328 -2.59 21.77 -29.41
C THR A 328 -2.94 23.22 -29.06
N ALA A 329 -2.27 23.84 -28.08
CA ALA A 329 -2.42 25.27 -27.82
C ALA A 329 -1.39 26.08 -28.63
N THR A 330 -1.82 26.46 -29.84
CA THR A 330 -1.41 27.64 -30.61
C THR A 330 0.09 27.95 -30.68
N VAL A 331 0.64 27.72 -31.88
CA VAL A 331 1.87 28.35 -32.35
C VAL A 331 1.70 29.87 -32.30
N GLY A 332 2.15 30.48 -31.21
CA GLY A 332 2.48 31.89 -31.10
C GLY A 332 4.00 32.00 -30.98
N ARG A 333 4.65 32.46 -32.04
CA ARG A 333 6.04 32.93 -31.99
C ARG A 333 6.13 34.02 -30.93
N ASP A 334 6.93 33.79 -29.91
CA ASP A 334 7.86 34.74 -29.27
C ASP A 334 8.07 34.40 -27.79
N ALA A 335 9.18 33.70 -27.51
CA ALA A 335 9.91 33.81 -26.25
C ALA A 335 11.24 33.06 -26.40
N ALA A 336 12.27 33.80 -26.79
CA ALA A 336 13.64 33.35 -26.74
C ALA A 336 14.08 33.06 -25.29
N ALA A 337 14.85 31.98 -25.15
CA ALA A 337 15.85 31.74 -24.09
C ALA A 337 15.42 31.84 -22.61
N ALA A 338 15.14 30.69 -22.01
CA ALA A 338 15.38 30.47 -20.58
C ALA A 338 15.93 29.05 -20.34
N VAL A 339 17.24 28.91 -20.48
CA VAL A 339 17.98 27.77 -19.91
C VAL A 339 18.08 28.02 -18.40
N PRO A 340 17.67 27.09 -17.52
CA PRO A 340 17.92 27.25 -16.10
C PRO A 340 19.43 27.19 -15.87
N ARG A 341 20.04 28.35 -15.60
CA ARG A 341 21.40 28.43 -15.06
C ARG A 341 21.34 28.05 -13.59
N PHE A 342 21.93 26.92 -13.23
CA PHE A 342 22.35 26.71 -11.84
C PHE A 342 23.40 27.78 -11.52
N ALA A 343 23.02 28.80 -10.77
CA ALA A 343 23.94 29.81 -10.28
C ALA A 343 24.80 29.19 -9.16
N THR A 344 26.06 28.91 -9.44
CA THR A 344 27.07 28.57 -8.45
C THR A 344 27.69 29.85 -7.87
N HIS A 345 26.93 30.73 -7.23
CA HIS A 345 27.48 31.88 -6.48
C HIS A 345 26.79 31.98 -5.11
N GLY A 346 27.23 31.16 -4.17
CA GLY A 346 27.15 31.44 -2.74
C GLY A 346 28.54 31.86 -2.25
N PRO A 347 28.66 32.78 -1.29
CA PRO A 347 29.96 33.20 -0.78
C PRO A 347 30.66 32.01 -0.13
N GLY A 348 31.87 31.69 -0.60
CA GLY A 348 32.69 30.61 -0.04
C GLY A 348 33.01 30.84 1.44
N PRO A 349 33.32 29.76 2.18
CA PRO A 349 33.65 29.86 3.60
C PRO A 349 34.89 30.74 3.82
N ARG A 350 34.79 31.68 4.78
CA ARG A 350 35.89 32.56 5.17
C ARG A 350 37.01 31.76 5.86
N PRO A 351 38.29 32.04 5.57
CA PRO A 351 39.40 31.39 6.26
C PRO A 351 39.45 31.83 7.72
N VAL A 352 39.44 30.87 8.64
CA VAL A 352 39.66 31.11 10.08
C VAL A 352 41.15 31.38 10.30
N ARG A 353 41.47 32.57 10.82
CA ARG A 353 42.83 32.93 11.23
C ARG A 353 43.26 32.08 12.42
N ARG A 354 44.48 31.55 12.34
CA ARG A 354 45.27 31.00 13.44
C ARG A 354 45.32 32.03 14.58
N ILE A 355 44.90 31.65 15.77
CA ILE A 355 45.23 32.35 17.01
C ILE A 355 46.32 31.51 17.68
N VAL A 356 47.40 32.19 18.05
CA VAL A 356 48.56 31.70 18.81
C VAL A 356 48.15 31.33 20.21
#